data_AF-A0A6M8Q7Y7-F1
#
_entry.id   AF-A0A6M8Q7Y7-F1
#
_cell.length_a   1.000
_cell.length_b   1.000
_cell.length_c   1.000
_cell.angle_alpha   90.00
_cell.angle_beta   90.00
_cell.angle_gamma   90.00
#
_symmetry.space_group_name_H-M   'P 1'
#
loop_
_entity.id
_entity.type
_entity.pdbx_description
1 polymer ?
#
loop_
_entity_poly.entity_id
_entity_poly.type
_entity_poly.pdbx_seq_one_letter_code
_entity_poly.pdbx_strand_id
1 'polypeptide(L)'
;VANICRDVQYGWLLRTMHANGASMFFICIYLHIGRGLYYGSYFHKETWNIGVILLFLLMATAFMGYILPWGQMSFWGATVITSLLSTTPYVGQTLVEWLWGGFSVDNPTLTRFFTLHFTLPFILAGLSALHLFMLHETGSNNPLGLNSNTDKIMFHPYYVYKDLFGMAIAITIFMAIVLFSP
;
A
#
# COMPACT_ATOMS: atom_id res chain seq x y z
N VAL A 1 4.71 0.30 -21.12
CA VAL A 1 5.68 0.86 -20.15
C VAL A 1 6.92 1.46 -20.82
N ALA A 2 7.64 0.76 -21.70
CA ALA A 2 8.85 1.31 -22.34
C ALA A 2 8.62 2.64 -23.08
N ASN A 3 7.54 2.73 -23.87
CA ASN A 3 7.13 3.98 -24.55
C ASN A 3 6.84 5.13 -23.57
N ILE A 4 6.24 4.86 -22.39
CA ILE A 4 6.03 5.89 -21.35
C ILE A 4 7.37 6.49 -20.91
N CYS A 5 8.39 5.65 -20.69
CA CYS A 5 9.67 6.16 -20.22
C CYS A 5 10.47 6.91 -21.29
N ARG A 6 10.26 6.60 -22.57
CA ARG A 6 11.11 7.11 -23.66
C ARG A 6 10.49 8.27 -24.43
N ASP A 7 9.19 8.22 -24.67
CA ASP A 7 8.53 9.06 -25.66
C ASP A 7 7.50 10.01 -25.04
N VAL A 8 7.07 9.76 -23.79
CA VAL A 8 6.16 10.65 -23.05
C VAL A 8 6.96 11.66 -22.24
N GLN A 9 6.61 12.94 -22.37
CA GLN A 9 7.24 14.04 -21.61
C GLN A 9 7.13 13.79 -20.11
N TYR A 10 8.26 13.78 -19.40
CA TYR A 10 8.38 13.41 -17.98
C TYR A 10 7.83 12.00 -17.63
N GLY A 11 7.58 11.14 -18.62
CA GLY A 11 7.04 9.82 -18.38
C GLY A 11 8.01 8.89 -17.64
N TRP A 12 9.32 9.05 -17.85
CA TRP A 12 10.35 8.38 -17.04
C TRP A 12 10.22 8.75 -15.56
N LEU A 13 10.03 10.05 -15.26
CA LEU A 13 9.94 10.56 -13.91
C LEU A 13 8.67 10.03 -13.22
N LEU A 14 7.52 10.08 -13.91
CA LEU A 14 6.26 9.52 -13.41
C LEU A 14 6.39 8.02 -13.12
N ARG A 15 6.97 7.25 -14.05
CA ARG A 15 7.15 5.80 -13.88
C ARG A 15 8.06 5.49 -12.70
N THR A 16 9.20 6.19 -12.58
CA THR A 16 10.16 5.98 -11.50
C THR A 16 9.60 6.41 -10.14
N MET A 17 8.88 7.53 -10.08
CA MET A 17 8.17 7.96 -8.87
C MET A 17 7.11 6.95 -8.46
N HIS A 18 6.32 6.41 -9.38
CA HIS A 18 5.29 5.42 -9.06
C HIS A 18 5.90 4.12 -8.52
N ALA A 19 6.98 3.63 -9.15
CA ALA A 19 7.67 2.42 -8.73
C ALA A 19 8.34 2.58 -7.35
N ASN A 20 9.15 3.62 -7.16
CA ASN A 20 9.81 3.87 -5.87
C ASN A 20 8.83 4.34 -4.79
N GLY A 21 7.70 4.94 -5.19
CA GLY A 21 6.62 5.36 -4.30
C GLY A 21 5.96 4.17 -3.63
N ALA A 22 5.81 3.04 -4.33
CA ALA A 22 5.32 1.80 -3.73
C ALA A 22 6.24 1.32 -2.60
N SER A 23 7.56 1.35 -2.80
CA SER A 23 8.56 1.00 -1.77
C SER A 23 8.48 1.94 -0.57
N MET A 24 8.41 3.26 -0.80
CA MET A 24 8.23 4.25 0.28
C MET A 24 6.93 4.02 1.05
N PHE A 25 5.84 3.63 0.37
CA PHE A 25 4.58 3.29 1.03
C PHE A 25 4.77 2.13 2.01
N PHE A 26 5.42 1.04 1.61
CA PHE A 26 5.68 -0.09 2.50
C PHE A 26 6.60 0.27 3.67
N ILE A 27 7.65 1.07 3.44
CA ILE A 27 8.49 1.59 4.53
C ILE A 27 7.64 2.34 5.56
N CYS A 28 6.79 3.27 5.11
CA CYS A 28 5.91 4.03 5.98
C CYS A 28 4.91 3.13 6.73
N ILE A 29 4.30 2.15 6.06
CA ILE A 29 3.36 1.22 6.69
C ILE A 29 4.06 0.33 7.73
N TYR A 30 5.26 -0.18 7.45
CA TYR A 30 5.97 -1.00 8.43
C TYR A 30 6.38 -0.20 9.66
N LEU A 31 6.84 1.06 9.48
CA LEU A 31 7.07 1.97 10.61
C LEU A 31 5.77 2.28 11.37
N HIS A 32 4.66 2.47 10.67
CA HIS A 32 3.35 2.73 11.28
C HIS A 32 2.86 1.54 12.11
N ILE A 33 2.97 0.32 11.59
CA ILE A 33 2.64 -0.92 12.30
C ILE A 33 3.58 -1.11 13.51
N GLY A 34 4.89 -0.94 13.30
CA GLY A 34 5.90 -1.05 14.36
C GLY A 34 5.63 -0.10 15.52
N ARG A 35 5.28 1.16 15.22
CA ARG A 35 4.81 2.13 16.23
C ARG A 35 3.59 1.61 16.98
N GLY A 36 2.60 1.08 16.26
CA GLY A 36 1.37 0.59 16.87
C GLY A 36 1.58 -0.63 17.78
N LEU A 37 2.52 -1.51 17.44
CA LEU A 37 2.95 -2.62 18.29
C LEU A 37 3.70 -2.12 19.52
N TYR A 38 4.69 -1.25 19.33
CA TYR A 38 5.57 -0.77 20.39
C TYR A 38 4.81 0.00 21.48
N TYR A 39 3.87 0.87 21.09
CA TYR A 39 3.11 1.68 22.04
C TYR A 39 1.74 1.07 22.42
N GLY A 40 1.43 -0.15 22.01
CA GLY A 40 0.14 -0.78 22.34
C GLY A 40 -1.08 -0.15 21.67
N SER A 41 -0.92 0.59 20.56
CA SER A 41 -2.06 1.18 19.83
C SER A 41 -3.05 0.14 19.28
N TYR A 42 -2.66 -1.13 19.19
CA TYR A 42 -3.55 -2.23 18.81
C TYR A 42 -4.67 -2.52 19.83
N PHE A 43 -4.67 -1.86 21.00
CA PHE A 43 -5.82 -1.89 21.91
C PHE A 43 -7.02 -1.11 21.37
N HIS A 44 -6.83 -0.16 20.44
CA HIS A 44 -7.92 0.45 19.67
C HIS A 44 -8.37 -0.53 18.57
N LYS A 45 -9.18 -1.52 18.96
CA LYS A 45 -9.47 -2.71 18.13
C LYS A 45 -10.07 -2.38 16.76
N GLU A 46 -11.05 -1.48 16.70
CA GLU A 46 -11.68 -1.11 15.42
C GLU A 46 -10.66 -0.47 14.47
N THR A 47 -9.93 0.54 14.93
CA THR A 47 -8.86 1.21 14.17
C THR A 47 -7.79 0.20 13.74
N TRP A 48 -7.34 -0.67 14.64
CA TRP A 48 -6.32 -1.67 14.35
C TRP A 48 -6.77 -2.70 13.30
N ASN A 49 -7.98 -3.24 13.44
CA ASN A 49 -8.51 -4.24 12.52
C ASN A 49 -8.72 -3.64 11.11
N ILE A 50 -9.20 -2.41 11.00
CA ILE A 50 -9.24 -1.70 9.70
C ILE A 50 -7.81 -1.51 9.15
N GLY A 51 -6.84 -1.21 10.01
CA GLY A 51 -5.42 -1.12 9.64
C GLY A 51 -4.87 -2.43 9.04
N VAL A 52 -5.25 -3.58 9.59
CA VAL A 52 -4.90 -4.90 9.04
C VAL A 52 -5.54 -5.12 7.66
N ILE A 53 -6.80 -4.74 7.49
CA ILE A 53 -7.48 -4.81 6.18
C ILE A 53 -6.77 -3.91 5.15
N LEU A 54 -6.41 -2.67 5.54
CA LEU A 54 -5.65 -1.75 4.70
C LEU A 54 -4.30 -2.33 4.27
N LEU A 55 -3.59 -3.02 5.17
CA LEU A 55 -2.33 -3.68 4.85
C LEU A 55 -2.50 -4.74 3.75
N PHE A 56 -3.46 -5.66 3.92
CA PHE A 56 -3.70 -6.70 2.91
C PHE A 56 -4.16 -6.12 1.57
N LEU A 57 -4.96 -5.06 1.60
CA LEU A 57 -5.41 -4.38 0.39
C LEU A 57 -4.27 -3.66 -0.33
N LEU A 58 -3.35 -3.03 0.41
CA LEU A 58 -2.14 -2.43 -0.16
C LEU A 58 -1.24 -3.51 -0.78
N MET A 59 -1.05 -4.64 -0.09
CA MET A 59 -0.27 -5.78 -0.61
C MET A 59 -0.85 -6.30 -1.92
N ALA A 60 -2.17 -6.51 -1.98
CA ALA A 60 -2.85 -6.92 -3.21
C ALA A 60 -2.66 -5.88 -4.34
N THR A 61 -2.85 -4.60 -4.02
CA THR A 61 -2.70 -3.49 -4.97
C THR A 61 -1.29 -3.44 -5.55
N ALA A 62 -0.26 -3.49 -4.70
CA ALA A 62 1.14 -3.44 -5.12
C ALA A 62 1.54 -4.68 -5.92
N PHE A 63 1.10 -5.87 -5.49
CA PHE A 63 1.33 -7.12 -6.22
C PHE A 63 0.79 -7.05 -7.66
N MET A 64 -0.47 -6.64 -7.83
CA MET A 64 -1.05 -6.49 -9.17
C MET A 64 -0.35 -5.42 -9.98
N GLY A 65 0.05 -4.31 -9.36
CA GLY A 65 0.83 -3.24 -10.02
C GLY A 65 2.17 -3.73 -10.55
N TYR A 66 2.86 -4.59 -9.78
CA TYR A 66 4.14 -5.19 -10.18
C TYR A 66 4.02 -6.12 -11.39
N ILE A 67 2.83 -6.62 -11.68
CA ILE A 67 2.57 -7.52 -12.82
C ILE A 67 2.43 -6.74 -14.13
N LEU A 68 1.94 -5.49 -14.08
CA LEU A 68 1.59 -4.69 -15.25
C LEU A 68 2.74 -4.38 -16.23
N PRO A 69 4.01 -4.23 -15.80
CA PRO A 69 5.12 -4.07 -16.75
C PRO A 69 5.40 -5.29 -17.62
N TRP A 70 4.85 -6.46 -17.26
CA TRP A 70 4.95 -7.73 -18.00
C TRP A 70 6.39 -8.16 -18.30
N GLY A 71 7.31 -7.94 -17.35
CA GLY A 71 8.67 -8.48 -17.40
C GLY A 71 8.75 -9.93 -16.91
N GLN A 72 9.94 -10.53 -16.95
CA GLN A 72 10.16 -11.91 -16.47
C GLN A 72 9.73 -12.11 -15.02
N MET A 73 10.18 -11.23 -14.11
CA MET A 73 9.80 -11.30 -12.69
C MET A 73 8.31 -11.03 -12.48
N SER A 74 7.69 -10.17 -13.28
CA SER A 74 6.25 -9.91 -13.25
C SER A 74 5.46 -11.17 -13.59
N PHE A 75 5.82 -11.83 -14.69
CA PHE A 75 5.13 -13.04 -15.16
C PHE A 75 5.31 -14.21 -14.19
N TRP A 76 6.55 -14.53 -13.81
CA TRP A 76 6.82 -15.64 -12.90
C TRP A 76 6.30 -15.38 -11.49
N GLY A 77 6.38 -14.14 -11.02
CA GLY A 77 5.79 -13.71 -9.76
C GLY A 77 4.27 -13.91 -9.74
N ALA A 78 3.59 -13.51 -10.82
CA ALA A 78 2.15 -13.77 -10.98
C ALA A 78 1.85 -15.27 -10.91
N THR A 79 2.54 -16.07 -11.70
CA THR A 79 2.35 -17.53 -11.78
C THR A 79 2.54 -18.19 -10.42
N VAL A 80 3.65 -17.95 -9.73
CA VAL A 80 3.97 -18.61 -8.46
C VAL A 80 3.00 -18.18 -7.35
N ILE A 81 2.78 -16.88 -7.18
CA ILE A 81 1.97 -16.37 -6.05
C ILE A 81 0.51 -16.78 -6.20
N THR A 82 -0.06 -16.65 -7.40
CA THR A 82 -1.47 -17.04 -7.62
C THR A 82 -1.68 -18.55 -7.56
N SER A 83 -0.68 -19.35 -7.95
CA SER A 83 -0.73 -20.81 -7.82
C SER A 83 -0.81 -21.30 -6.37
N LEU A 84 -0.48 -20.47 -5.37
CA LEU A 84 -0.66 -20.84 -3.96
C LEU A 84 -2.13 -21.16 -3.63
N LEU A 85 -3.09 -20.59 -4.35
CA LEU A 85 -4.52 -20.89 -4.19
C LEU A 85 -4.86 -22.35 -4.54
N SER A 86 -4.04 -23.03 -5.35
CA SER A 86 -4.22 -24.44 -5.71
C SER A 86 -4.19 -25.38 -4.50
N THR A 87 -3.56 -24.93 -3.39
CA THR A 87 -3.49 -25.69 -2.14
C THR A 87 -4.81 -25.74 -1.37
N THR A 88 -5.83 -24.95 -1.79
CA THR A 88 -7.16 -24.96 -1.17
C THR A 88 -7.86 -26.30 -1.47
N PRO A 89 -8.28 -27.07 -0.46
CA PRO A 89 -8.94 -28.37 -0.69
C PRO A 89 -10.19 -28.24 -1.56
N TYR A 90 -10.39 -29.22 -2.45
CA TYR A 90 -11.54 -29.38 -3.36
C TYR A 90 -11.70 -28.31 -4.46
N VAL A 91 -11.41 -27.04 -4.18
CA VAL A 91 -11.69 -25.90 -5.08
C VAL A 91 -10.43 -25.20 -5.60
N GLY A 92 -9.24 -25.58 -5.14
CA GLY A 92 -8.00 -24.84 -5.39
C GLY A 92 -7.68 -24.65 -6.88
N GLN A 93 -7.69 -25.72 -7.67
CA GLN A 93 -7.42 -25.61 -9.11
C GLN A 93 -8.44 -24.71 -9.82
N THR A 94 -9.73 -24.87 -9.50
CA THR A 94 -10.81 -24.03 -10.02
C THR A 94 -10.60 -22.56 -9.68
N LEU A 95 -10.15 -22.23 -8.47
CA LEU A 95 -9.86 -20.85 -8.05
C LEU A 95 -8.71 -20.23 -8.85
N VAL A 96 -7.65 -21.00 -9.11
CA VAL A 96 -6.48 -20.54 -9.87
C VAL A 96 -6.87 -20.25 -11.32
N GLU A 97 -7.53 -21.20 -12.00
CA GLU A 97 -7.96 -21.04 -13.39
C GLU A 97 -9.02 -19.93 -13.52
N TRP A 98 -9.91 -19.80 -12.54
CA TRP A 98 -10.86 -18.69 -12.48
C TRP A 98 -10.18 -17.34 -12.32
N LEU A 99 -9.13 -17.26 -11.48
CA LEU A 99 -8.37 -16.02 -11.29
C LEU A 99 -7.60 -15.65 -12.57
N TRP A 100 -7.00 -16.62 -13.25
CA TRP A 100 -6.29 -16.40 -14.52
C TRP A 100 -7.24 -16.12 -15.68
N GLY A 101 -8.45 -16.67 -15.68
CA GLY A 101 -9.33 -16.66 -16.84
C GLY A 101 -8.81 -17.56 -17.97
N GLY A 102 -8.10 -18.64 -17.61
CA GLY A 102 -7.46 -19.58 -18.53
C GLY A 102 -6.60 -20.61 -17.78
N PHE A 103 -5.87 -21.45 -18.52
CA PHE A 103 -5.03 -22.51 -17.95
C PHE A 103 -3.66 -22.04 -17.43
N SER A 104 -3.30 -20.78 -17.71
CA SER A 104 -2.05 -20.16 -17.28
C SER A 104 -2.23 -18.65 -17.17
N VAL A 105 -1.28 -17.97 -16.53
CA VAL A 105 -1.18 -16.51 -16.58
C VAL A 105 -0.98 -16.07 -18.03
N ASP A 106 -1.92 -15.26 -18.55
CA ASP A 106 -1.88 -14.74 -19.94
C ASP A 106 -2.65 -13.40 -20.02
N ASN A 107 -2.96 -12.93 -21.23
CA ASN A 107 -3.64 -11.66 -21.50
C ASN A 107 -4.95 -11.45 -20.69
N PRO A 108 -5.83 -12.46 -20.49
CA PRO A 108 -7.01 -12.30 -19.63
C PRO A 108 -6.63 -11.91 -18.19
N THR A 109 -5.58 -12.52 -17.64
CA THR A 109 -5.04 -12.20 -16.30
C THR A 109 -4.57 -10.75 -16.25
N LEU A 110 -3.74 -10.34 -17.22
CA LEU A 110 -3.15 -9.00 -17.26
C LEU A 110 -4.22 -7.91 -17.32
N THR A 111 -5.22 -8.08 -18.17
CA THR A 111 -6.32 -7.11 -18.34
C THR A 111 -7.13 -6.96 -17.04
N ARG A 112 -7.43 -8.06 -16.35
CA ARG A 112 -8.16 -8.01 -15.07
C ARG A 112 -7.32 -7.40 -13.96
N PHE A 113 -6.04 -7.72 -13.90
CA PHE A 113 -5.13 -7.19 -12.90
C PHE A 113 -4.91 -5.69 -13.07
N PHE A 114 -4.89 -5.18 -14.31
CA PHE A 114 -4.91 -3.74 -14.56
C PHE A 114 -6.16 -3.08 -13.99
N THR A 115 -7.35 -3.61 -14.28
CA THR A 115 -8.62 -3.06 -13.77
C THR A 115 -8.67 -3.08 -12.24
N LEU A 116 -8.24 -4.17 -11.61
CA LEU A 116 -8.20 -4.28 -10.16
C LEU A 116 -7.15 -3.34 -9.55
N HIS A 117 -5.93 -3.28 -10.10
CA HIS A 117 -4.89 -2.36 -9.65
C HIS A 117 -5.33 -0.90 -9.75
N PHE A 118 -6.12 -0.54 -10.76
CA PHE A 118 -6.69 0.79 -10.88
C PHE A 118 -7.78 1.06 -9.83
N THR A 119 -8.64 0.07 -9.55
CA THR A 119 -9.82 0.24 -8.69
C THR A 119 -9.46 0.22 -7.19
N LEU A 120 -8.57 -0.67 -6.77
CA LEU A 120 -8.26 -0.89 -5.35
C LEU A 120 -7.69 0.34 -4.62
N PRO A 121 -6.87 1.22 -5.22
CA PRO A 121 -6.46 2.48 -4.61
C PRO A 121 -7.62 3.37 -4.13
N PHE A 122 -8.76 3.37 -4.84
CA PHE A 122 -9.94 4.13 -4.41
C PHE A 122 -10.63 3.49 -3.20
N ILE A 123 -10.64 2.15 -3.14
CA ILE A 123 -11.12 1.42 -1.97
C ILE A 123 -10.19 1.66 -0.77
N LEU A 124 -8.87 1.67 -0.98
CA LEU A 124 -7.87 2.03 0.03
C LEU A 124 -8.11 3.43 0.60
N ALA A 125 -8.43 4.42 -0.24
CA ALA A 125 -8.77 5.76 0.21
C ALA A 125 -10.03 5.78 1.10
N GLY A 126 -11.09 5.08 0.68
CA GLY A 126 -12.32 4.96 1.47
C GLY A 126 -12.10 4.29 2.83
N LEU A 127 -11.34 3.19 2.87
CA LEU A 127 -10.99 2.51 4.12
C LEU A 127 -10.04 3.33 5.00
N SER A 128 -9.19 4.17 4.41
CA SER A 128 -8.33 5.10 5.18
C SER A 128 -9.16 6.18 5.87
N ALA A 129 -10.20 6.69 5.23
CA ALA A 129 -11.15 7.60 5.87
C ALA A 129 -11.90 6.91 7.03
N LEU A 130 -12.33 5.66 6.84
CA LEU A 130 -12.94 4.87 7.91
C LEU A 130 -11.96 4.59 9.07
N HIS A 131 -10.70 4.28 8.77
CA HIS A 131 -9.65 4.10 9.76
C HIS A 131 -9.46 5.36 10.62
N LEU A 132 -9.43 6.53 9.99
CA LEU A 132 -9.34 7.82 10.68
C LEU A 132 -10.61 8.15 11.47
N PHE A 133 -11.79 7.79 10.96
CA PHE A 133 -13.04 7.95 11.69
C PHE A 133 -13.01 7.15 13.00
N MET A 134 -12.62 5.87 12.97
CA MET A 134 -12.49 5.05 14.19
C MET A 134 -11.40 5.58 15.14
N LEU A 135 -10.32 6.14 14.60
CA LEU A 135 -9.31 6.82 15.42
C LEU A 135 -9.90 8.04 16.14
N HIS A 136 -10.76 8.83 15.48
CA HIS A 136 -11.35 10.02 16.09
C HIS A 136 -12.34 9.73 17.21
N GLU A 137 -12.98 8.56 17.22
CA GLU A 137 -13.86 8.13 18.32
C GLU A 137 -13.11 7.98 19.66
N THR A 138 -11.82 7.62 19.62
CA THR A 138 -11.01 7.37 20.83
C THR A 138 -9.90 8.40 21.05
N GLY A 139 -9.48 9.10 19.99
CA GLY A 139 -8.29 9.93 19.97
C GLY A 139 -7.00 9.13 19.80
N SER A 140 -5.88 9.85 19.61
CA SER A 140 -4.56 9.22 19.46
C SER A 140 -4.01 8.70 20.80
N ASN A 141 -3.36 7.55 20.76
CA ASN A 141 -2.47 7.10 21.84
C ASN A 141 -1.20 7.97 21.91
N ASN A 142 -0.44 7.88 23.01
CA ASN A 142 0.79 8.63 23.26
C ASN A 142 1.91 7.71 23.80
N PRO A 143 3.18 8.15 23.79
CA PRO A 143 4.32 7.32 24.18
C PRO A 143 4.29 6.78 25.61
N LEU A 144 3.61 7.46 26.54
CA LEU A 144 3.49 7.01 27.94
C LEU A 144 2.41 5.95 28.13
N GLY A 145 1.50 5.76 27.16
CA GLY A 145 0.36 4.84 27.27
C GLY A 145 -0.68 5.23 28.33
N LEU A 146 -0.58 6.46 28.87
CA LEU A 146 -1.50 7.00 29.87
C LEU A 146 -2.59 7.84 29.20
N ASN A 147 -3.67 8.15 29.92
CA ASN A 147 -4.72 9.04 29.40
C ASN A 147 -4.16 10.47 29.24
N SER A 148 -4.22 11.02 28.01
CA SER A 148 -3.70 12.35 27.68
C SER A 148 -4.74 13.48 27.78
N ASN A 149 -5.97 13.20 28.23
CA ASN A 149 -7.06 14.19 28.28
C ASN A 149 -6.71 15.46 29.08
N THR A 150 -5.82 15.36 30.06
CA THR A 150 -5.40 16.49 30.91
C THR A 150 -4.43 17.45 30.20
N ASP A 151 -3.84 17.06 29.08
CA ASP A 151 -2.80 17.82 28.37
C ASP A 151 -2.96 17.72 26.84
N LYS A 152 -4.19 17.96 26.36
CA LYS A 152 -4.47 18.02 24.92
C LYS A 152 -4.15 19.41 24.38
N ILE A 153 -3.52 19.42 23.21
CA ILE A 153 -3.30 20.63 22.40
C ILE A 153 -4.09 20.54 21.09
N MET A 154 -4.37 21.70 20.49
CA MET A 154 -5.00 21.73 19.16
C MET A 154 -4.09 21.11 18.09
N PHE A 155 -4.68 20.45 17.09
CA PHE A 155 -3.91 19.86 15.99
C PHE A 155 -3.15 20.92 15.20
N HIS A 156 -3.81 22.03 14.86
CA HIS A 156 -3.17 23.23 14.32
C HIS A 156 -2.83 24.21 15.45
N PRO A 157 -1.62 24.80 15.48
CA PRO A 157 -0.54 24.71 14.48
C PRO A 157 0.41 23.51 14.68
N TYR A 158 0.39 22.90 15.87
CA TYR A 158 1.47 22.04 16.34
C TYR A 158 1.75 20.82 15.45
N TYR A 159 0.75 19.97 15.21
CA TYR A 159 0.92 18.77 14.40
C TYR A 159 0.95 19.08 12.90
N VAL A 160 0.31 20.16 12.44
CA VAL A 160 0.42 20.62 11.05
C VAL A 160 1.88 20.90 10.67
N TYR A 161 2.60 21.71 11.46
CA TYR A 161 4.00 22.01 11.16
C TYR A 161 4.93 20.80 11.36
N LYS A 162 4.65 19.97 12.37
CA LYS A 162 5.40 18.73 12.59
C LYS A 162 5.28 17.78 11.40
N ASP A 163 4.07 17.62 10.87
CA ASP A 163 3.78 16.72 9.75
C ASP A 163 4.37 17.27 8.45
N LEU A 164 4.33 18.60 8.22
CA LEU A 164 5.00 19.23 7.07
C LEU A 164 6.52 19.03 7.12
N PHE A 165 7.13 19.14 8.30
CA PHE A 165 8.56 18.86 8.47
C PHE A 165 8.90 17.40 8.16
N GLY A 166 8.11 16.46 8.69
CA GLY A 166 8.25 15.03 8.36
C GLY A 166 8.08 14.74 6.87
N MET A 167 7.10 15.38 6.22
CA MET A 167 6.87 15.27 4.78
C MET A 167 8.06 15.79 3.96
N ALA A 168 8.67 16.92 4.36
CA ALA A 168 9.85 17.45 3.68
C ALA A 168 11.04 16.49 3.73
N ILE A 169 11.27 15.84 4.88
CA ILE A 169 12.31 14.81 5.02
C ILE A 169 11.99 13.61 4.11
N ALA A 170 10.76 13.09 4.17
CA ALA A 170 10.34 11.94 3.38
C ALA A 170 10.44 12.19 1.87
N ILE A 171 10.02 13.37 1.40
CA ILE A 171 10.15 13.79 -0.01
C ILE A 171 11.63 13.90 -0.40
N THR A 172 12.48 14.45 0.47
CA THR A 172 13.92 14.59 0.17
C THR A 172 14.55 13.21 -0.06
N ILE A 173 14.29 12.25 0.83
CA ILE A 173 14.77 10.87 0.69
C ILE A 173 14.19 10.22 -0.57
N PHE A 174 12.89 10.34 -0.79
CA PHE A 174 12.21 9.79 -1.95
C PHE A 174 12.77 10.33 -3.27
N MET A 175 12.94 11.64 -3.38
CA MET A 175 13.50 12.28 -4.57
C MET A 175 14.98 11.96 -4.77
N ALA A 176 15.75 11.79 -3.69
CA ALA A 176 17.13 11.33 -3.79
C ALA A 176 17.20 9.94 -4.44
N ILE A 177 16.31 9.01 -4.07
CA ILE A 177 16.21 7.70 -4.71
C ILE A 177 15.78 7.85 -6.17
N VAL A 178 14.68 8.55 -6.43
CA VAL A 178 14.10 8.71 -7.78
C VAL A 178 15.09 9.35 -8.77
N LEU A 179 15.95 10.27 -8.33
CA LEU A 179 16.84 11.02 -9.22
C LEU A 179 18.24 10.42 -9.33
N PHE A 180 18.79 9.85 -8.26
CA PHE A 180 20.18 9.38 -8.23
C PHE A 180 20.33 7.85 -8.26
N SER A 181 19.28 7.11 -7.90
CA SER A 181 19.25 5.64 -7.95
C SER A 181 17.87 5.11 -8.40
N PRO A 182 17.39 5.52 -9.60
CA PRO A 182 16.03 5.28 -10.08
C PRO A 182 15.64 3.81 -10.25
#